data_AF-A0A426U2D2-F1
#
_entry.id   AF-A0A426U2D2-F1
#
_cell.length_a   1.000
_cell.length_b   1.000
_cell.length_c   1.000
_cell.angle_alpha   90.00
_cell.angle_beta   90.00
_cell.angle_gamma   90.00
#
_symmetry.space_group_name_H-M   'P 1'
#
loop_
_entity.id
_entity.type
_entity.pdbx_description
1 polymer ?
#
loop_
_entity_poly.entity_id
_entity_poly.type
_entity_poly.pdbx_seq_one_letter_code
_entity_poly.pdbx_strand_id
1 'polypeptide(L)' 'MELMIYTTMDGLSSRLETTYPDLSVIAPSRIDQARRLLAGDRPPDALYVDDSRGTALPDLWGLIQAAHQAQVTVLVNM' A
#
# COMPACT_ATOMS: atom_id res chain seq x y z
N MET A 1 6.57 -13.83 -2.16
CA MET A 1 5.24 -13.22 -2.00
C MET A 1 5.52 -11.78 -1.58
N GLU A 2 5.25 -10.83 -2.46
CA GLU A 2 5.61 -9.41 -2.27
C GLU A 2 4.41 -8.66 -1.68
N LEU A 3 4.57 -8.16 -0.45
CA LEU A 3 3.55 -7.40 0.27
C LEU A 3 3.96 -5.93 0.32
N MET A 4 3.01 -5.05 -0.04
CA MET A 4 3.20 -3.62 -0.03
C MET A 4 2.40 -2.97 1.12
N ILE A 5 2.96 -2.01 1.84
CA ILE A 5 2.28 -1.43 3.03
C ILE A 5 2.16 0.07 2.88
N TYR A 6 0.93 0.57 2.81
CA TYR A 6 0.58 1.96 3.08
C TYR A 6 0.28 2.09 4.56
N THR A 7 0.88 3.06 5.26
CA THR A 7 0.63 3.31 6.68
C THR A 7 0.89 4.75 7.01
N THR A 8 0.06 5.31 7.89
CA THR A 8 0.26 6.65 8.42
C THR A 8 0.99 6.67 9.75
N MET A 9 1.35 5.51 10.32
CA MET A 9 1.96 5.39 11.63
C MET A 9 3.48 5.66 11.58
N ASP A 10 3.94 6.66 12.33
CA ASP A 10 5.37 7.04 12.36
C ASP A 10 6.21 5.87 12.93
N GLY A 11 7.28 5.52 12.20
CA GLY A 11 8.21 4.45 12.59
C GLY A 11 7.75 3.02 12.31
N LEU A 12 6.49 2.79 11.90
CA LEU A 12 6.03 1.45 11.52
C LEU A 12 6.74 0.96 10.25
N SER A 13 6.88 1.83 9.26
CA SER A 13 7.54 1.52 8.00
C SER A 13 8.96 1.02 8.19
N SER A 14 9.77 1.80 8.92
CA SER A 14 11.16 1.47 9.20
C SER A 14 11.30 0.17 10.00
N ARG A 15 10.37 -0.10 10.93
CA ARG A 15 10.36 -1.34 11.71
C ARG A 15 9.97 -2.56 10.88
N LEU A 16 9.04 -2.39 9.94
CA LEU A 16 8.57 -3.45 9.05
C LEU A 16 9.61 -3.78 7.97
N GLU A 17 10.24 -2.78 7.36
CA GLU A 17 11.37 -2.96 6.44
C GLU A 17 12.55 -3.68 7.11
N THR A 18 12.82 -3.38 8.38
CA THR A 18 13.89 -4.05 9.16
C THR A 18 13.54 -5.49 9.51
N THR A 19 12.27 -5.78 9.78
CA THR A 19 11.82 -7.11 10.23
C THR A 19 11.54 -8.06 9.06
N TYR A 20 11.13 -7.51 7.92
CA TYR A 20 10.71 -8.25 6.73
C TYR A 20 11.38 -7.65 5.48
N PRO A 21 12.56 -8.12 5.08
CA PRO A 21 13.32 -7.52 3.99
C PRO A 21 12.67 -7.65 2.60
N ASP A 22 11.73 -8.59 2.43
CA ASP A 22 10.97 -8.77 1.17
C ASP A 22 9.66 -7.95 1.13
N LEU A 23 9.49 -7.01 2.07
CA LEU A 23 8.28 -6.21 2.27
C LEU A 23 8.51 -4.78 1.78
N SER A 24 7.81 -4.38 0.72
CA SER A 24 7.89 -3.01 0.18
C SER A 24 6.97 -2.07 0.98
N VAL A 25 7.51 -1.30 1.92
CA VAL A 25 6.69 -0.35 2.69
C VAL A 25 6.68 1.02 2.01
N ILE A 26 5.49 1.57 1.76
CA ILE A 26 5.29 2.90 1.17
C ILE A 26 4.55 3.79 2.16
N ALA A 27 5.30 4.67 2.80
CA ALA A 27 4.80 5.66 3.74
C ALA A 27 3.76 6.60 3.07
N PRO A 28 2.88 7.24 3.88
CA PRO A 28 1.54 7.71 3.51
C PRO A 28 1.51 8.96 2.62
N SER A 29 2.67 9.46 2.19
CA SER A 29 2.73 10.69 1.39
C SER A 29 2.45 10.46 -0.10
N ARG A 30 2.24 9.21 -0.56
CA ARG A 30 2.28 8.90 -1.99
C ARG A 30 1.31 7.80 -2.44
N ILE A 31 -0.01 8.04 -2.32
CA ILE A 31 -1.02 7.25 -3.04
C ILE A 31 -0.68 7.12 -4.53
N ASP A 32 -0.15 8.19 -5.13
CA ASP A 32 0.31 8.20 -6.52
C ASP A 32 1.45 7.20 -6.78
N GLN A 33 2.33 6.98 -5.81
CA GLN A 33 3.40 5.98 -5.95
C GLN A 33 2.84 4.56 -5.89
N ALA A 34 1.86 4.31 -5.02
CA ALA A 34 1.15 3.02 -5.01
C ALA A 34 0.44 2.75 -6.32
N ARG A 35 -0.25 3.76 -6.88
CA ARG A 35 -0.89 3.64 -8.20
C ARG A 35 0.09 3.34 -9.33
N ARG A 36 1.27 3.97 -9.32
CA ARG A 36 2.32 3.68 -10.33
C ARG A 36 2.84 2.25 -10.24
N LEU A 37 2.99 1.71 -9.03
CA LEU A 37 3.46 0.35 -8.83
C LEU A 37 2.42 -0.69 -9.27
N LEU A 38 1.15 -0.45 -8.97
CA LEU A 38 0.04 -1.29 -9.45
C LEU A 38 -0.06 -1.30 -10.99
N ALA A 39 0.34 -0.21 -11.65
CA ALA A 39 0.36 -0.09 -13.11
C ALA A 39 1.65 -0.60 -13.77
N GLY A 40 2.64 -1.05 -12.99
CA GLY A 40 3.92 -1.54 -13.50
C GLY A 40 3.86 -2.97 -14.04
N ASP A 41 4.93 -3.41 -14.72
CA ASP A 41 5.04 -4.76 -15.32
C ASP A 41 5.05 -5.91 -14.30
N ARG A 42 5.35 -5.59 -13.03
CA ARG A 42 5.30 -6.52 -11.89
C ARG A 42 4.57 -5.84 -10.72
N PRO A 43 3.24 -5.95 -10.65
CA PRO A 43 2.51 -5.52 -9.47
C PRO A 43 2.81 -6.46 -8.29
N PRO A 44 2.70 -5.97 -7.04
CA PRO A 44 2.86 -6.81 -5.84
C PRO A 44 1.72 -7.82 -5.70
N ASP A 45 1.91 -8.87 -4.90
CA ASP A 45 0.86 -9.86 -4.64
C ASP A 45 -0.24 -9.30 -3.73
N ALA A 46 0.14 -8.41 -2.79
CA ALA A 46 -0.78 -7.80 -1.84
C ALA A 46 -0.40 -6.36 -1.50
N LEU A 47 -1.40 -5.55 -1.16
CA LEU A 47 -1.33 -4.17 -0.71
C LEU A 47 -2.07 -4.02 0.62
N TYR A 48 -1.35 -3.80 1.70
CA TYR A 48 -1.90 -3.34 2.97
C TYR A 48 -2.03 -1.82 2.97
N VAL A 49 -3.11 -1.30 3.54
CA VAL A 49 -3.44 0.13 3.62
C VAL A 49 -3.88 0.45 5.03
N ASP A 50 -3.04 1.15 5.77
CA ASP A 50 -3.36 1.71 7.08
C ASP A 50 -3.78 3.17 6.95
N ASP A 51 -5.10 3.34 7.08
CA ASP A 51 -5.84 4.59 6.96
C ASP A 51 -6.13 5.27 8.31
N SER A 52 -5.34 4.96 9.35
CA SER A 52 -5.56 5.48 10.70
C SER A 52 -5.52 7.01 10.85
N ARG A 53 -5.07 7.76 9.83
CA ARG A 53 -5.10 9.25 9.80
C ARG A 53 -6.15 9.85 8.85
N GLY A 54 -6.99 9.05 8.20
CA GLY A 54 -8.15 9.53 7.43
C GLY A 54 -7.81 10.09 6.05
N THR A 55 -7.39 9.21 5.14
CA THR A 55 -7.30 9.46 3.71
C THR A 55 -8.67 9.84 3.16
N ALA A 56 -8.73 10.73 2.17
CA ALA A 56 -9.98 11.03 1.51
C ALA A 56 -10.55 9.75 0.86
N LEU A 57 -11.80 9.41 1.19
CA LEU A 57 -12.47 8.20 0.72
C LEU A 57 -12.40 7.98 -0.81
N PRO A 58 -12.52 9.02 -1.66
CA PRO A 58 -12.38 8.86 -3.11
C PRO A 58 -10.99 8.38 -3.54
N ASP A 59 -9.93 8.83 -2.86
CA ASP A 59 -8.56 8.45 -3.17
C ASP A 59 -8.28 7.00 -2.76
N LEU A 60 -8.75 6.62 -1.57
CA LEU A 60 -8.69 5.24 -1.09
C LEU A 60 -9.45 4.30 -2.03
N TRP A 61 -10.67 4.68 -2.43
CA TRP A 61 -11.46 3.90 -3.37
C TRP A 61 -10.77 3.77 -4.73
N GLY A 62 -10.20 4.87 -5.24
CA GLY A 62 -9.44 4.87 -6.49
C GLY A 62 -8.18 3.99 -6.45
N LEU A 63 -7.57 3.81 -5.29
CA LEU A 63 -6.45 2.89 -5.08
C LEU A 63 -6.92 1.43 -5.05
N ILE A 64 -8.00 1.14 -4.31
CA ILE A 64 -8.59 -0.21 -4.24
C ILE A 64 -9.02 -0.69 -5.63
N GLN A 65 -9.63 0.18 -6.43
CA GLN A 65 -10.01 -0.17 -7.81
C GLN A 65 -8.80 -0.49 -8.69
N ALA A 66 -7.73 0.29 -8.58
CA ALA A 66 -6.49 0.02 -9.32
C ALA A 66 -5.86 -1.32 -8.91
N ALA A 67 -5.83 -1.61 -7.61
CA ALA A 67 -5.31 -2.88 -7.10
C ALA A 67 -6.14 -4.08 -7.58
N HIS A 68 -7.47 -3.94 -7.59
CA HIS A 68 -8.37 -4.96 -8.12
C HIS A 68 -8.12 -5.24 -9.61
N GLN A 69 -7.91 -4.19 -10.42
CA GLN A 69 -7.58 -4.35 -11.85
C GLN A 69 -6.25 -5.07 -12.06
N ALA A 70 -5.27 -4.83 -11.18
CA ALA A 70 -3.97 -5.50 -11.18
C ALA A 70 -3.97 -6.87 -10.48
N GLN A 71 -5.14 -7.38 -10.07
CA GLN A 71 -5.32 -8.65 -9.35
C GLN A 71 -4.52 -8.72 -8.02
N VAL A 72 -4.31 -7.57 -7.38
CA VAL A 72 -3.59 -7.44 -6.11
C VAL A 72 -4.57 -7.52 -4.94
N THR A 73 -4.26 -8.33 -3.94
CA THR A 73 -5.08 -8.44 -2.72
C THR A 73 -4.94 -7.18 -1.88
N VAL A 74 -6.04 -6.55 -1.47
CA VAL A 74 -5.99 -5.36 -0.61
C VAL A 74 -6.42 -5.69 0.82
N LEU A 75 -5.60 -5.30 1.80
CA LEU A 75 -5.90 -5.36 3.24
C LEU A 75 -6.00 -3.94 3.76
N VAL A 76 -7.12 -3.55 4.37
CA VAL A 76 -7.29 -2.19 4.89
C VAL A 76 -7.40 -2.23 6.40
N ASN A 77 -6.58 -1.42 7.09
CA ASN A 77 -6.71 -1.10 8.49
C ASN A 77 -7.33 0.30 8.60
N MET A 78 -8.54 0.36 9.16
CA MET A 78 -9.34 1.58 9.35
C MET A 78 -9.31 1.99 10.81
#